data_AF-A0A2K4JZ76-F1
#
_entry.id   AF-A0A2K4JZ76-F1
#
_cell.length_a   1.000
_cell.length_b   1.000
_cell.length_c   1.000
_cell.angle_alpha   90.00
_cell.angle_beta   90.00
_cell.angle_gamma   90.00
#
_symmetry.space_group_name_H-M   'P 1'
#
loop_
_entity.id
_entity.type
_entity.pdbx_description
1 polymer ?
#
loop_
_entity_poly.entity_id
_entity_poly.type
_entity_poly.pdbx_seq_one_letter_code
_entity_poly.pdbx_strand_id
1 'polypeptide(L)'
;TLIPTRFNRQRREVCFMPSGATEPLFVPWESLSAWVIEAQGATQYGIHRQYGMGIGYHHGETLTSLEFQCAGLPLAISHWEAIRGYMEYEVNDLKSIQDLQDLQGPDDPPHEGLHTFRNARARMHQQIRDGSRSRTSGFFWYLYHVMTLWTIPNRLVEWEVRRLEEIGKQALPDAMREWSEPLPKNQWAKPSEELLRLSEQVRQLQKRQPRRPITEIFAEVQRSPSNGKRRA
;
A
#
# COMPACT_ATOMS: atom_id res chain seq x y z
N THR A 1 4.19 -19.09 12.69
CA THR A 1 3.14 -18.41 11.92
C THR A 1 3.67 -17.05 11.50
N LEU A 2 3.61 -16.69 10.22
CA LEU A 2 4.07 -15.37 9.76
C LEU A 2 2.92 -14.37 10.00
N ILE A 3 3.10 -13.47 10.96
CA ILE A 3 2.14 -12.38 11.21
C ILE A 3 2.54 -11.22 10.28
N PRO A 4 1.62 -10.71 9.45
CA PRO A 4 1.95 -9.64 8.51
C PRO A 4 2.30 -8.34 9.24
N THR A 5 3.27 -7.60 8.71
CA THR A 5 3.61 -6.24 9.15
C THR A 5 2.40 -5.33 9.00
N ARG A 6 2.14 -4.48 10.01
CA ARG A 6 1.00 -3.56 10.03
C ARG A 6 1.44 -2.12 10.14
N PHE A 7 0.66 -1.23 9.53
CA PHE A 7 0.91 0.21 9.51
C PHE A 7 -0.24 0.94 10.20
N ASN A 8 0.06 1.77 11.19
CA ASN A 8 -0.93 2.58 11.89
C ASN A 8 -0.65 4.07 11.66
N ARG A 9 -1.45 4.70 10.78
CA ARG A 9 -1.36 6.13 10.47
C ARG A 9 -1.68 7.02 11.66
N GLN A 10 -2.59 6.59 12.55
CA GLN A 10 -3.06 7.41 13.67
C GLN A 10 -1.97 7.54 14.73
N ARG A 11 -1.20 6.46 14.94
CA ARG A 11 -0.03 6.43 15.83
C ARG A 11 1.26 6.86 15.12
N ARG A 12 1.28 6.91 13.79
CA ARG A 12 2.48 7.07 12.95
C ARG A 12 3.56 6.03 13.31
N GLU A 13 3.15 4.78 13.38
CA GLU A 13 3.99 3.64 13.77
C GLU A 13 3.80 2.44 12.84
N VAL A 14 4.81 1.59 12.78
CA VAL A 14 4.82 0.32 12.05
C VAL A 14 5.07 -0.81 13.03
N CYS A 15 4.25 -1.85 12.95
CA CYS A 15 4.37 -3.03 13.78
C CYS A 15 5.05 -4.15 13.01
N PHE A 16 6.20 -4.58 13.49
CA PHE A 16 6.93 -5.74 12.99
C PHE A 16 6.76 -6.94 13.93
N MET A 17 6.74 -8.14 13.34
CA MET A 17 6.81 -9.39 14.08
C MET A 17 7.96 -10.21 13.51
N PRO A 18 9.19 -10.04 14.05
CA PRO A 18 10.34 -10.81 13.61
C PRO A 18 10.11 -12.31 13.77
N SER A 19 10.64 -13.11 12.85
CA SER A 19 10.53 -14.57 12.92
C SER A 19 11.07 -15.11 14.24
N GLY A 20 10.20 -15.65 15.08
CA GLY A 20 10.56 -16.22 16.39
C GLY A 20 10.39 -15.28 17.58
N ALA A 21 10.01 -14.01 17.37
CA ALA A 21 9.66 -13.10 18.46
C ALA A 21 8.28 -13.42 19.04
N THR A 22 8.15 -13.34 20.36
CA THR A 22 6.87 -13.52 21.07
C THR A 22 6.10 -12.20 21.18
N GLU A 23 6.81 -11.07 21.17
CA GLU A 23 6.22 -9.73 21.31
C GLU A 23 6.36 -8.91 20.01
N PRO A 24 5.33 -8.11 19.66
CA PRO A 24 5.39 -7.22 18.52
C PRO A 24 6.33 -6.03 18.78
N LEU A 25 7.11 -5.64 17.76
CA LEU A 25 7.95 -4.46 17.80
C LEU A 25 7.22 -3.29 17.14
N PHE A 26 7.01 -2.21 17.90
CA PHE A 26 6.45 -0.96 17.39
C PHE A 26 7.57 0.02 17.07
N VAL A 27 7.64 0.46 15.82
CA VAL A 27 8.67 1.35 15.30
C VAL A 27 8.04 2.66 14.84
N PRO A 28 8.56 3.83 15.24
CA PRO A 28 8.10 5.11 14.71
C PRO A 28 8.28 5.18 13.19
N TRP A 29 7.25 5.64 12.47
CA TRP A 29 7.25 5.73 11.01
C TRP A 29 8.43 6.53 10.45
N GLU A 30 8.83 7.61 11.12
CA GLU A 30 9.91 8.48 10.67
C GLU A 30 11.31 7.90 10.92
N SER A 31 11.41 6.84 11.73
CA SER A 31 12.65 6.09 11.94
C SER A 31 12.84 4.96 10.92
N LEU A 32 11.79 4.66 10.15
CA LEU A 32 11.78 3.59 9.17
C LEU A 32 12.66 3.95 7.97
N SER A 33 13.44 2.98 7.52
CA SER A 33 14.20 3.08 6.27
C SER A 33 13.53 2.23 5.20
N ALA A 34 13.42 2.76 3.99
CA ALA A 34 12.94 2.04 2.83
C ALA A 34 14.00 2.07 1.73
N TRP A 35 14.14 0.97 1.01
CA TRP A 35 15.10 0.82 -0.08
C TRP A 35 14.52 0.00 -1.22
N VAL A 36 15.10 0.18 -2.40
CA VAL A 36 14.81 -0.60 -3.58
C VAL A 36 16.08 -1.35 -3.96
N ILE A 37 15.94 -2.64 -4.17
CA ILE A 37 17.01 -3.56 -4.54
C ILE A 37 16.90 -3.78 -6.05
N GLU A 38 18.01 -3.63 -6.76
CA GLU A 38 18.17 -4.13 -8.12
C GLU A 38 19.32 -5.15 -8.11
N ALA A 39 19.00 -6.40 -8.44
CA ALA A 39 19.98 -7.46 -8.61
C ALA A 39 20.03 -7.84 -10.10
N GLN A 40 21.24 -7.93 -10.65
CA GLN A 40 21.46 -8.36 -12.03
C GLN A 40 22.34 -9.60 -12.06
N GLY A 41 21.83 -10.69 -12.63
CA GLY A 41 22.55 -11.93 -12.86
C GLY A 41 22.76 -12.18 -14.36
N ALA A 42 23.99 -12.48 -14.77
CA ALA A 42 24.27 -12.93 -16.14
C ALA A 42 24.24 -14.47 -16.18
N THR A 43 23.43 -15.03 -17.07
CA THR A 43 23.35 -16.47 -17.33
C THR A 43 23.65 -16.75 -18.80
N GLN A 44 23.89 -18.03 -19.16
CA GLN A 44 24.05 -18.44 -20.56
C GLN A 44 22.81 -18.12 -21.42
N TYR A 45 21.65 -17.88 -20.80
CA TYR A 45 20.39 -17.53 -21.46
C TYR A 45 20.12 -16.01 -21.49
N GLY A 46 21.06 -15.18 -21.01
CA GLY A 46 20.96 -13.73 -21.00
C GLY A 46 21.03 -13.10 -19.61
N ILE A 47 20.76 -11.80 -19.56
CA ILE A 47 20.79 -10.99 -18.34
C ILE A 47 19.42 -11.06 -17.67
N HIS A 48 19.38 -11.58 -16.45
CA HIS A 48 18.20 -11.57 -15.60
C HIS A 48 18.30 -10.42 -14.59
N ARG A 49 17.28 -9.57 -14.52
CA ARG A 49 17.17 -8.51 -13.51
C ARG A 49 16.05 -8.84 -12.55
N GLN A 50 16.33 -8.72 -11.26
CA GLN A 50 15.38 -8.87 -10.19
C GLN A 50 15.31 -7.57 -9.43
N TYR A 51 14.09 -7.13 -9.14
CA TYR A 51 13.85 -5.95 -8.34
C TYR A 51 13.19 -6.36 -7.04
N GLY A 52 13.50 -5.66 -5.96
CA GLY A 52 12.88 -5.86 -4.66
C GLY A 52 12.63 -4.54 -3.98
N MET A 53 11.64 -4.52 -3.10
CA MET A 53 11.44 -3.41 -2.19
C MET A 53 11.60 -3.92 -0.76
N GLY A 54 12.40 -3.19 0.02
CA GLY A 54 12.64 -3.46 1.43
C GLY A 54 12.18 -2.30 2.28
N ILE A 55 11.61 -2.62 3.44
CA ILE A 55 11.32 -1.67 4.51
C ILE A 55 11.86 -2.27 5.79
N GLY A 56 12.58 -1.48 6.58
CA GLY A 56 13.08 -1.97 7.85
C GLY A 56 13.56 -0.88 8.79
N TYR A 57 14.02 -1.32 9.94
CA TYR A 57 14.55 -0.48 10.98
C TYR A 57 15.78 -1.13 11.60
N HIS A 58 16.77 -0.31 11.92
CA HIS A 58 17.97 -0.73 12.62
C HIS A 58 17.74 -0.68 14.13
N HIS A 59 17.72 -1.84 14.78
CA HIS A 59 17.77 -1.94 16.24
C HIS A 59 19.19 -2.37 16.64
N GLY A 60 20.01 -1.38 17.02
CA GLY A 60 21.45 -1.59 17.23
C GLY A 60 22.13 -2.05 15.94
N GLU A 61 22.81 -3.20 15.98
CA GLU A 61 23.49 -3.79 14.82
C GLU A 61 22.57 -4.66 13.94
N THR A 62 21.36 -4.98 14.42
CA THR A 62 20.46 -5.91 13.70
C THR A 62 19.43 -5.13 12.89
N LEU A 63 19.41 -5.36 11.57
CA LEU A 63 18.39 -4.84 10.67
C LEU A 63 17.18 -5.79 10.70
N THR A 64 16.05 -5.30 11.21
CA THR A 64 14.77 -5.99 11.03
C THR A 64 14.12 -5.43 9.78
N SER A 65 14.01 -6.25 8.73
CA SER A 65 13.46 -5.85 7.44
C SER A 65 12.35 -6.79 6.96
N LEU A 66 11.45 -6.21 6.18
CA LEU A 66 10.50 -6.89 5.31
C LEU A 66 10.91 -6.59 3.87
N GLU A 67 11.24 -7.63 3.12
CA GLU A 67 11.61 -7.52 1.71
C GLU A 67 10.70 -8.37 0.85
N PHE A 68 10.25 -7.82 -0.28
CA PHE A 68 9.45 -8.54 -1.26
C PHE A 68 9.91 -8.25 -2.69
N GLN A 69 9.77 -9.25 -3.55
CA GLN A 69 10.16 -9.17 -4.95
C GLN A 69 9.16 -8.33 -5.75
N CYS A 70 9.68 -7.53 -6.66
CA CYS A 70 8.94 -6.66 -7.56
C CYS A 70 9.31 -6.98 -9.01
N ALA A 71 8.32 -6.91 -9.91
CA ALA A 71 8.54 -7.19 -11.33
C ALA A 71 9.29 -6.07 -12.09
N GLY A 72 9.58 -4.94 -11.45
CA GLY A 72 10.28 -3.82 -12.06
C GLY A 72 10.57 -2.69 -11.07
N LEU A 73 11.57 -1.87 -11.41
CA LEU A 73 11.94 -0.68 -10.64
C LEU A 73 10.77 0.29 -10.42
N PRO A 74 9.97 0.67 -11.45
CA PRO A 74 8.85 1.58 -11.25
C PRO A 74 7.81 1.00 -10.28
N LEU A 75 7.58 -0.32 -10.32
CA LEU A 75 6.66 -0.98 -9.41
C LEU A 75 7.16 -0.93 -7.97
N ALA A 76 8.44 -1.19 -7.72
CA ALA A 76 9.02 -1.08 -6.38
C ALA A 76 8.86 0.34 -5.81
N ILE A 77 9.10 1.38 -6.62
CA ILE A 77 8.88 2.78 -6.23
C ILE A 77 7.39 3.04 -5.97
N SER A 78 6.49 2.51 -6.81
CA SER A 78 5.05 2.66 -6.62
C SER A 78 4.54 2.00 -5.33
N HIS A 79 5.10 0.85 -4.92
CA HIS A 79 4.75 0.23 -3.63
C HIS A 79 5.13 1.15 -2.46
N TRP A 80 6.32 1.78 -2.52
CA TRP A 80 6.71 2.77 -1.52
C TRP A 80 5.77 3.98 -1.50
N GLU A 81 5.45 4.53 -2.68
CA GLU A 81 4.52 5.66 -2.78
C GLU A 81 3.11 5.32 -2.29
N ALA A 82 2.64 4.08 -2.48
CA ALA A 82 1.36 3.62 -1.94
C ALA A 82 1.37 3.58 -0.41
N ILE A 83 2.42 3.02 0.20
CA ILE A 83 2.56 2.95 1.67
C ILE A 83 2.72 4.36 2.24
N ARG A 84 3.59 5.17 1.65
CA ARG A 84 3.77 6.58 2.02
C ARG A 84 2.47 7.36 1.86
N GLY A 85 1.71 7.09 0.80
CA GLY A 85 0.43 7.73 0.57
C GLY A 85 -0.62 7.38 1.61
N TYR A 86 -0.67 6.12 2.06
CA TYR A 86 -1.52 5.71 3.18
C TYR A 86 -1.11 6.35 4.51
N MET A 87 0.20 6.50 4.76
CA MET A 87 0.74 7.00 6.03
C MET A 87 0.76 8.54 6.14
N GLU A 88 1.02 9.24 5.04
CA GLU A 88 1.24 10.70 5.01
C GLU A 88 0.11 11.47 4.34
N TYR A 89 -0.55 10.90 3.33
CA TYR A 89 -1.66 11.57 2.65
C TYR A 89 -2.99 11.08 3.18
N GLU A 90 -3.97 11.97 3.13
CA GLU A 90 -5.38 11.66 3.35
C GLU A 90 -5.95 10.89 2.14
N VAL A 91 -5.35 9.75 1.78
CA VAL A 91 -6.00 8.77 0.91
C VAL A 91 -7.03 8.05 1.78
N ASN A 92 -8.12 8.76 2.07
CA ASN A 92 -9.03 8.42 3.16
C ASN A 92 -10.05 7.36 2.78
N ASP A 93 -10.23 7.10 1.49
CA ASP A 93 -11.27 6.20 1.02
C ASP A 93 -10.67 5.09 0.16
N LEU A 94 -10.63 3.89 0.72
CA LEU A 94 -10.23 2.68 0.01
C LEU A 94 -11.11 2.48 -1.24
N LYS A 95 -12.39 2.87 -1.15
CA LYS A 95 -13.34 2.82 -2.26
C LYS A 95 -12.88 3.71 -3.42
N SER A 96 -12.37 4.93 -3.15
CA SER A 96 -11.81 5.80 -4.19
C SER A 96 -10.65 5.17 -4.98
N ILE A 97 -9.90 4.23 -4.38
CA ILE A 97 -8.77 3.55 -5.03
C ILE A 97 -9.22 2.26 -5.72
N GLN A 98 -10.06 1.46 -5.05
CA GLN A 98 -10.43 0.12 -5.49
C GLN A 98 -11.64 0.14 -6.44
N ASP A 99 -12.64 0.97 -6.18
CA ASP A 99 -13.89 1.02 -6.95
C ASP A 99 -13.84 2.05 -8.07
N LEU A 100 -12.94 1.86 -9.05
CA LEU A 100 -12.80 2.76 -10.21
C LEU A 100 -14.06 2.82 -11.10
N GLN A 101 -15.01 1.92 -10.92
CA GLN A 101 -16.19 1.77 -11.77
C GLN A 101 -17.50 2.11 -11.05
N ASP A 102 -17.45 2.55 -9.79
CA ASP A 102 -18.60 2.81 -8.92
C ASP A 102 -19.61 1.64 -8.96
N LEU A 103 -19.09 0.42 -8.83
CA LEU A 103 -19.89 -0.81 -8.85
C LEU A 103 -20.33 -1.22 -7.45
N GLN A 104 -19.73 -0.68 -6.39
CA GLN A 104 -20.16 -0.93 -5.02
C GLN A 104 -21.31 -0.01 -4.61
N GLY A 105 -22.42 -0.62 -4.17
CA GLY A 105 -23.54 0.08 -3.57
C GLY A 105 -23.24 0.61 -2.15
N PRO A 106 -24.18 1.34 -1.54
CA PRO A 106 -24.01 1.89 -0.19
C PRO A 106 -23.99 0.83 0.93
N ASP A 107 -24.62 -0.33 0.71
CA ASP A 107 -24.69 -1.44 1.69
C ASP A 107 -23.73 -2.60 1.36
N ASP A 108 -22.89 -2.46 0.34
CA ASP A 108 -21.99 -3.52 -0.09
C ASP A 108 -20.70 -3.57 0.75
N PRO A 109 -20.10 -4.76 0.93
CA PRO A 109 -18.79 -4.89 1.55
C PRO A 109 -17.71 -4.07 0.83
N PRO A 110 -16.67 -3.59 1.54
CA PRO A 110 -15.64 -2.74 0.95
C PRO A 110 -14.68 -3.46 0.00
N HIS A 111 -14.76 -4.79 -0.11
CA HIS A 111 -13.94 -5.61 -1.01
C HIS A 111 -14.69 -5.96 -2.29
N GLU A 112 -13.98 -6.34 -3.37
CA GLU A 112 -14.63 -6.88 -4.57
C GLU A 112 -15.20 -8.29 -4.32
N GLY A 113 -16.25 -8.69 -5.05
CA GLY A 113 -16.89 -9.99 -4.85
C GLY A 113 -18.07 -10.27 -5.77
N LEU A 114 -18.96 -11.20 -5.38
CA LEU A 114 -20.15 -11.52 -6.16
C LEU A 114 -21.13 -10.35 -6.27
N HIS A 115 -21.16 -9.47 -5.28
CA HIS A 115 -22.03 -8.31 -5.25
C HIS A 115 -21.66 -7.31 -6.38
N THR A 116 -20.36 -7.04 -6.61
CA THR A 116 -19.93 -6.16 -7.72
C THR A 116 -20.35 -6.73 -9.07
N PHE A 117 -20.26 -8.05 -9.28
CA PHE A 117 -20.77 -8.71 -10.49
C PHE A 117 -22.29 -8.58 -10.65
N ARG A 118 -23.05 -8.75 -9.56
CA ARG A 118 -24.53 -8.58 -9.57
C ARG A 118 -24.91 -7.13 -9.90
N ASN A 119 -24.19 -6.17 -9.33
CA ASN A 119 -24.41 -4.74 -9.58
C ASN A 119 -24.05 -4.35 -11.01
N ALA A 120 -22.92 -4.84 -11.53
CA ALA A 120 -22.53 -4.65 -12.92
C ALA A 120 -23.58 -5.20 -13.90
N ARG A 121 -24.12 -6.39 -13.61
CA ARG A 121 -25.22 -6.99 -14.38
C ARG A 121 -26.50 -6.16 -14.32
N ALA A 122 -26.89 -5.70 -13.12
CA ALA A 122 -28.08 -4.88 -12.94
C ALA A 122 -27.97 -3.53 -13.68
N ARG A 123 -26.81 -2.87 -13.57
CA ARG A 123 -26.50 -1.62 -14.27
C ARG A 123 -26.50 -1.80 -15.78
N MET A 124 -25.93 -2.90 -16.29
CA MET A 124 -25.99 -3.22 -17.72
C MET A 124 -27.44 -3.40 -18.20
N HIS A 125 -28.28 -4.11 -17.45
CA HIS A 125 -29.70 -4.27 -17.82
C HIS A 125 -30.49 -2.97 -17.72
N GLN A 126 -30.16 -2.07 -16.80
CA GLN A 126 -30.73 -0.71 -16.76
C GLN A 126 -30.32 0.06 -18.02
N GLN A 127 -29.03 0.10 -18.37
CA GLN A 127 -28.53 0.78 -19.57
C GLN A 127 -29.19 0.27 -20.87
N ILE A 128 -29.47 -1.03 -20.95
CA ILE A 128 -30.17 -1.62 -22.10
C ILE A 128 -31.65 -1.20 -22.13
N ARG A 129 -32.31 -1.12 -20.97
CA ARG A 129 -33.70 -0.64 -20.86
C ARG A 129 -33.82 0.85 -21.20
N ASP A 130 -32.86 1.64 -20.76
CA ASP A 130 -32.81 3.09 -20.97
C ASP A 130 -32.31 3.46 -22.38
N GLY A 131 -31.98 2.47 -23.22
CA GLY A 131 -31.52 2.65 -24.60
C GLY A 131 -30.08 3.18 -24.74
N SER A 132 -29.38 3.45 -23.63
CA SER A 132 -27.98 3.92 -23.64
C SER A 132 -26.98 2.84 -24.07
N ARG A 133 -27.36 1.56 -23.98
CA ARG A 133 -26.53 0.42 -24.39
C ARG A 133 -27.31 -0.53 -25.28
N SER A 134 -26.69 -1.01 -26.35
CA SER A 134 -27.33 -1.96 -27.27
C SER A 134 -27.49 -3.36 -26.65
N ARG A 135 -28.52 -4.09 -27.09
CA ARG A 135 -28.70 -5.50 -26.73
C ARG A 135 -27.53 -6.39 -27.17
N THR A 136 -26.88 -6.05 -28.29
CA THR A 136 -25.67 -6.74 -28.78
C THR A 136 -24.50 -6.58 -27.81
N SER A 137 -24.33 -5.40 -27.22
CA SER A 137 -23.32 -5.16 -26.18
C SER A 137 -23.58 -5.98 -24.91
N GLY A 138 -24.85 -6.21 -24.56
CA GLY A 138 -25.22 -7.12 -23.47
C GLY A 138 -24.88 -8.59 -23.76
N PHE A 139 -25.09 -9.05 -25.01
CA PHE A 139 -24.69 -10.39 -25.43
C PHE A 139 -23.17 -10.61 -25.31
N PHE A 140 -22.37 -9.68 -25.82
CA PHE A 140 -20.91 -9.77 -25.70
C PHE A 140 -20.41 -9.66 -24.27
N TRP A 141 -21.10 -8.90 -23.40
CA TRP A 141 -20.80 -8.87 -21.97
C TRP A 141 -20.94 -10.26 -21.35
N TYR A 142 -22.03 -10.99 -21.64
CA TYR A 142 -22.20 -12.36 -21.15
C TYR A 142 -21.18 -13.32 -21.74
N LEU A 143 -20.88 -13.22 -23.04
CA LEU A 143 -19.87 -14.06 -23.69
C LEU A 143 -18.50 -13.89 -23.04
N TYR A 144 -18.06 -12.64 -22.81
CA TYR A 144 -16.83 -12.33 -22.11
C TYR A 144 -16.78 -12.98 -20.72
N HIS A 145 -17.85 -12.84 -19.93
CA HIS A 145 -17.89 -13.43 -18.59
C HIS A 145 -17.90 -14.96 -18.62
N VAL A 146 -18.55 -15.62 -19.58
CA VAL A 146 -18.44 -17.08 -19.73
C VAL A 146 -17.00 -17.49 -20.01
N MET A 147 -16.31 -16.76 -20.90
CA MET A 147 -14.90 -17.02 -21.24
C MET A 147 -13.95 -16.78 -20.06
N THR A 148 -14.31 -15.90 -19.11
CA THR A 148 -13.53 -15.63 -17.88
C THR A 148 -14.03 -16.40 -16.66
N LEU A 149 -14.66 -17.57 -16.86
CA LEU A 149 -15.12 -18.46 -15.79
C LEU A 149 -16.28 -17.90 -14.94
N TRP A 150 -17.08 -17.02 -15.53
CA TRP A 150 -18.32 -16.45 -15.02
C TRP A 150 -18.16 -15.80 -13.63
N THR A 151 -18.72 -16.43 -12.59
CA THR A 151 -18.66 -15.94 -11.21
C THR A 151 -17.61 -16.64 -10.37
N ILE A 152 -16.86 -17.59 -10.94
CA ILE A 152 -15.85 -18.35 -10.20
C ILE A 152 -14.76 -17.43 -9.65
N PRO A 153 -14.18 -16.48 -10.42
CA PRO A 153 -13.18 -15.56 -9.87
C PRO A 153 -13.71 -14.77 -8.66
N ASN A 154 -14.92 -14.23 -8.74
CA ASN A 154 -15.55 -13.49 -7.65
C ASN A 154 -15.76 -14.35 -6.38
N ARG A 155 -16.10 -15.63 -6.55
CA ARG A 155 -16.20 -16.58 -5.41
C ARG A 155 -14.84 -16.89 -4.80
N LEU A 156 -13.80 -16.98 -5.62
CA LEU A 156 -12.43 -17.18 -5.14
C LEU A 156 -11.96 -15.99 -4.32
N VAL A 157 -12.26 -14.76 -4.77
CA VAL A 157 -11.97 -13.54 -3.99
C VAL A 157 -12.71 -13.57 -2.65
N GLU A 158 -14.01 -13.84 -2.62
CA GLU A 158 -14.75 -13.92 -1.35
C GLU A 158 -14.22 -15.02 -0.42
N TRP A 159 -13.83 -16.17 -0.98
CA TRP A 159 -13.20 -17.25 -0.21
C TRP A 159 -11.85 -16.82 0.36
N GLU A 160 -11.02 -16.15 -0.44
CA GLU A 160 -9.70 -15.67 0.00
C GLU A 160 -9.84 -14.62 1.09
N VAL A 161 -10.75 -13.65 0.94
CA VAL A 161 -11.05 -12.64 1.97
C VAL A 161 -11.48 -13.31 3.27
N ARG A 162 -12.43 -14.25 3.23
CA ARG A 162 -12.87 -14.99 4.42
C ARG A 162 -11.72 -15.75 5.07
N ARG A 163 -10.90 -16.43 4.27
CA ARG A 163 -9.71 -17.14 4.76
C ARG A 163 -8.72 -16.19 5.42
N LEU A 164 -8.48 -15.02 4.84
CA LEU A 164 -7.60 -14.00 5.41
C LEU A 164 -8.16 -13.43 6.72
N GLU A 165 -9.46 -13.21 6.81
CA GLU A 165 -10.12 -12.76 8.05
C GLU A 165 -10.01 -13.81 9.17
N GLU A 166 -10.21 -15.09 8.85
CA GLU A 166 -10.09 -16.19 9.81
C GLU A 166 -8.66 -16.35 10.31
N ILE A 167 -7.67 -16.38 9.40
CA ILE A 167 -6.25 -16.45 9.75
C ILE A 167 -5.83 -15.21 10.54
N GLY A 168 -6.29 -14.03 10.12
CA GLY A 168 -5.98 -12.75 10.75
C GLY A 168 -6.48 -12.69 12.20
N LYS A 169 -7.67 -13.19 12.51
CA LYS A 169 -8.22 -13.17 13.88
C LYS A 169 -7.50 -14.15 14.81
N GLN A 170 -7.09 -15.31 14.32
CA GLN A 170 -6.50 -16.37 15.13
C GLN A 170 -5.01 -16.15 15.47
N ALA A 171 -4.28 -15.34 14.69
CA ALA A 171 -2.82 -15.27 14.79
C ALA A 171 -2.26 -14.01 15.47
N LEU A 172 -3.08 -13.04 15.90
CA LEU A 172 -2.59 -11.75 16.41
C LEU A 172 -2.32 -11.78 17.92
N PRO A 173 -1.10 -11.41 18.37
CA PRO A 173 -0.81 -11.15 19.78
C PRO A 173 -1.70 -10.03 20.33
N ASP A 174 -2.09 -10.11 21.60
CA ASP A 174 -3.01 -9.15 22.21
C ASP A 174 -2.48 -7.71 22.17
N ALA A 175 -1.17 -7.52 22.39
CA ALA A 175 -0.52 -6.21 22.26
C ALA A 175 -0.68 -5.60 20.85
N MET A 176 -0.65 -6.41 19.80
CA MET A 176 -0.86 -5.94 18.42
C MET A 176 -2.34 -5.60 18.17
N ARG A 177 -3.26 -6.33 18.80
CA ARG A 177 -4.71 -6.07 18.69
C ARG A 177 -5.06 -4.73 19.33
N GLU A 178 -4.63 -4.49 20.56
CA GLU A 178 -4.84 -3.23 21.28
C GLU A 178 -4.20 -2.04 20.55
N TRP A 179 -2.97 -2.22 20.03
CA TRP A 179 -2.31 -1.19 19.22
C TRP A 179 -3.06 -0.85 17.93
N SER A 180 -3.78 -1.82 17.34
CA SER A 180 -4.55 -1.65 16.10
C SER A 180 -5.90 -0.95 16.32
N GLU A 181 -6.33 -0.75 17.56
CA GLU A 181 -7.62 -0.09 17.83
C GLU A 181 -7.61 1.40 17.43
N PRO A 182 -8.75 1.92 16.93
CA PRO A 182 -8.83 3.27 16.43
C PRO A 182 -8.69 4.29 17.59
N LEU A 183 -7.76 5.23 17.42
CA LEU A 183 -7.59 6.36 18.30
C LEU A 183 -8.51 7.53 17.92
N PRO A 184 -9.00 8.28 18.92
CA PRO A 184 -9.74 9.51 18.66
C PRO A 184 -8.83 10.55 17.98
N LYS A 185 -9.41 11.37 17.09
CA LYS A 185 -8.66 12.31 16.21
C LYS A 185 -7.73 13.28 16.96
N ASN A 186 -8.08 13.64 18.19
CA ASN A 186 -7.26 14.50 19.05
C ASN A 186 -5.95 13.84 19.52
N GLN A 187 -5.88 12.51 19.53
CA GLN A 187 -4.71 11.72 19.94
C GLN A 187 -3.86 11.27 18.74
N TRP A 188 -4.19 11.72 17.52
CA TRP A 188 -3.41 11.33 16.35
C TRP A 188 -2.03 11.99 16.40
N ALA A 189 -1.00 11.16 16.22
CA ALA A 189 0.37 11.60 16.14
C ALA A 189 0.55 12.49 14.90
N LYS A 190 1.28 13.59 15.08
CA LYS A 190 1.58 14.53 14.00
C LYS A 190 2.99 14.28 13.44
N PRO A 191 3.24 14.63 12.17
CA PRO A 191 4.59 14.64 11.62
C PRO A 191 5.54 15.47 12.50
N SER A 192 6.79 15.04 12.65
CA SER A 192 7.77 15.80 13.43
C SER A 192 8.06 17.16 12.81
N GLU A 193 8.47 18.12 13.64
CA GLU A 193 8.90 19.44 13.19
C GLU A 193 10.09 19.35 12.22
N GLU A 194 10.98 18.38 12.42
CA GLU A 194 12.11 18.12 11.53
C GLU A 194 11.62 17.69 10.14
N LEU A 195 10.71 16.71 10.06
CA LEU A 195 10.16 16.26 8.79
C LEU A 195 9.43 17.38 8.05
N LEU A 196 8.63 18.19 8.74
CA LEU A 196 7.95 19.34 8.15
C LEU A 196 8.94 20.38 7.62
N ARG A 197 9.99 20.69 8.38
CA ARG A 197 11.04 21.62 8.00
C ARG A 197 11.80 21.15 6.76
N LEU A 198 12.22 19.88 6.73
CA LEU A 198 12.91 19.28 5.59
C LEU A 198 12.03 19.26 4.34
N SER A 199 10.76 18.88 4.51
CA SER A 199 9.78 18.86 3.42
C SER A 199 9.60 20.24 2.80
N GLU A 200 9.52 21.29 3.62
CA GLU A 200 9.42 22.65 3.12
C GLU A 200 10.69 23.09 2.37
N GLN A 201 11.88 22.77 2.87
CA GLN A 201 13.14 23.06 2.17
C GLN A 201 13.19 22.39 0.78
N VAL A 202 12.80 21.12 0.69
CA VAL A 202 12.71 20.39 -0.59
C VAL A 202 11.73 21.07 -1.53
N ARG A 203 10.52 21.44 -1.06
CA ARG A 203 9.52 22.14 -1.89
C ARG A 203 10.03 23.48 -2.41
N GLN A 204 10.72 24.24 -1.57
CA GLN A 204 11.28 25.55 -1.96
C GLN A 204 12.38 25.40 -3.01
N LEU A 205 13.28 24.42 -2.85
CA LEU A 205 14.31 24.14 -3.85
C LEU A 205 13.72 23.62 -5.17
N GLN A 206 12.74 22.72 -5.10
CA GLN A 206 12.06 22.21 -6.30
C GLN A 206 11.35 23.33 -7.08
N LYS A 207 10.70 24.26 -6.38
CA LYS A 207 10.06 25.44 -7.01
C LYS A 207 11.07 26.34 -7.70
N ARG A 208 12.26 26.53 -7.09
CA ARG A 208 13.34 27.34 -7.67
C ARG A 208 14.02 26.66 -8.86
N GLN A 209 14.14 25.34 -8.83
CA GLN A 209 14.90 24.56 -9.82
C GLN A 209 14.08 23.36 -10.32
N PRO A 210 12.99 23.58 -11.09
CA PRO A 210 12.06 22.52 -11.46
C PRO A 210 12.65 21.44 -12.38
N ARG A 211 13.72 21.78 -13.14
CA ARG A 211 14.40 20.85 -14.07
C ARG A 211 15.46 19.98 -13.40
N ARG A 212 15.83 20.28 -12.15
CA ARG A 212 16.86 19.53 -11.46
C ARG A 212 16.29 18.19 -10.97
N PRO A 213 17.06 17.08 -11.05
CA PRO A 213 16.60 15.80 -10.54
C PRO A 213 16.34 15.87 -9.03
N ILE A 214 15.20 15.31 -8.62
CA ILE A 214 14.70 15.39 -7.25
C ILE A 214 15.67 14.74 -6.23
N THR A 215 16.41 13.71 -6.64
CA THR A 215 17.40 13.00 -5.81
C THR A 215 18.55 13.90 -5.36
N GLU A 216 19.01 14.81 -6.23
CA GLU A 216 20.04 15.77 -5.88
C GLU A 216 19.53 16.81 -4.88
N ILE A 217 18.27 17.24 -5.04
CA ILE A 217 17.63 18.18 -4.11
C ILE A 217 17.52 17.55 -2.73
N PHE A 218 17.06 16.30 -2.63
CA PHE A 218 17.02 15.57 -1.37
C PHE A 218 18.42 15.42 -0.74
N ALA A 219 19.44 15.07 -1.53
CA ALA A 219 20.80 14.94 -1.04
C ALA A 219 21.37 16.27 -0.51
N GLU A 220 21.07 17.40 -1.16
CA GLU A 220 21.49 18.73 -0.71
C GLU A 220 20.82 19.15 0.60
N VAL A 221 19.51 18.92 0.71
CA VAL A 221 18.76 19.21 1.95
C VAL A 221 19.31 18.35 3.09
N GLN A 222 19.57 17.07 2.85
CA GLN A 222 20.11 16.19 3.89
C GLN A 222 21.51 16.62 4.35
N ARG A 223 22.37 17.07 3.42
CA ARG A 223 23.74 17.52 3.72
C ARG A 223 23.81 18.92 4.33
N SER A 224 22.71 19.68 4.33
CA SER A 224 22.70 21.06 4.83
C SER A 224 23.08 21.13 6.32
N PRO A 225 23.97 22.06 6.71
CA PRO A 225 24.55 22.11 8.07
C PRO A 225 23.53 22.38 9.19
N SER A 226 22.31 22.81 8.85
CA SER A 226 21.17 22.94 9.76
C SER A 226 20.61 21.59 10.26
N ASN A 227 20.99 20.48 9.63
CA ASN A 227 20.57 19.11 9.97
C ASN A 227 21.68 18.28 10.64
N GLY A 228 22.95 18.63 10.41
CA GLY A 228 24.11 17.86 10.90
C GLY A 228 24.39 17.96 12.41
N LYS A 229 23.76 18.90 13.15
CA LYS A 229 24.05 19.11 14.59
C LYS A 229 23.32 18.16 15.56
N ARG A 230 22.44 17.28 15.09
CA ARG A 230 21.64 16.36 15.94
C ARG A 230 21.95 14.87 15.75
N ARG A 231 22.82 14.50 14.81
CA ARG A 231 23.17 13.09 14.51
C ARG A 231 24.55 12.67 15.03
N ALA A 232 25.14 13.45 15.93
CA ALA A 232 26.40 13.12 16.62
C ALA A 232 26.12 12.80 18.09
#